data_AF-A0A846DKR4-F1
#
_entry.id   AF-A0A846DKR4-F1
#
_cell.length_a   1.000
_cell.length_b   1.000
_cell.length_c   1.000
_cell.angle_alpha   90.00
_cell.angle_beta   90.00
_cell.angle_gamma   90.00
#
_symmetry.space_group_name_H-M   'P 1'
#
loop_
_entity.id
_entity.type
_entity.pdbx_description
1 polymer ?
#
loop_
_entity_poly.entity_id
_entity_poly.type
_entity_poly.pdbx_seq_one_letter_code
_entity_poly.pdbx_strand_id
1 'polypeptide(L)'
;MQFKLMKLQRTTLILVICAILLGGGVYIYEIQGSEKREAAKINKKPIFNFTEDEIQSFTVNSDDKTLVFERASEPESGWRMKKP
;
A
#
# COMPACT_ATOMS: atom_id res chain seq x y z
N MET A 1 -16.74 -42.91 -12.51
CA MET A 1 -15.32 -42.64 -12.79
C MET A 1 -14.50 -43.36 -11.73
N GLN A 2 -14.06 -44.58 -12.03
CA GLN A 2 -13.33 -45.42 -11.07
C GLN A 2 -11.90 -44.90 -10.97
N PHE A 3 -11.53 -44.23 -9.88
CA PHE A 3 -10.13 -43.93 -9.59
C PHE A 3 -9.45 -45.26 -9.24
N LYS A 4 -8.93 -45.94 -10.27
CA LYS A 4 -7.99 -47.03 -10.09
C LYS A 4 -6.79 -46.45 -9.35
N LEU A 5 -6.66 -46.75 -8.06
CA LEU A 5 -5.52 -46.35 -7.26
C LEU A 5 -4.29 -47.05 -7.85
N MET A 6 -3.62 -46.38 -8.80
CA MET A 6 -2.38 -46.85 -9.38
C MET A 6 -1.41 -47.04 -8.22
N LYS A 7 -0.77 -48.22 -8.14
CA LYS A 7 0.32 -48.49 -7.20
C LYS A 7 1.38 -47.40 -7.44
N LEU A 8 1.34 -46.34 -6.64
CA LEU A 8 1.96 -45.07 -6.98
C LEU A 8 3.47 -45.31 -7.12
N GLN A 9 3.97 -45.28 -8.36
CA GLN A 9 5.40 -45.49 -8.59
C GLN A 9 6.15 -44.40 -7.82
N ARG A 10 7.26 -44.76 -7.17
CA ARG A 10 8.05 -43.84 -6.32
C ARG A 10 8.33 -42.51 -7.03
N THR A 11 8.56 -42.56 -8.34
CA THR A 11 8.76 -41.40 -9.22
C THR A 11 7.56 -40.45 -9.24
N THR A 12 6.33 -40.97 -9.30
CA THR A 12 5.11 -40.14 -9.26
C THR A 12 4.95 -39.49 -7.89
N LEU A 13 5.27 -40.19 -6.80
CA LEU A 13 5.25 -39.61 -5.45
C LEU A 13 6.26 -38.47 -5.31
N ILE A 14 7.48 -38.66 -5.81
CA ILE A 14 8.52 -37.64 -5.82
C ILE A 14 8.05 -36.42 -6.62
N LEU A 15 7.44 -36.61 -7.79
CA LEU A 15 6.96 -35.53 -8.62
C LEU A 15 5.85 -34.71 -7.93
N VAL A 16 4.94 -35.38 -7.21
CA VAL A 16 3.88 -34.71 -6.43
C VAL A 16 4.49 -33.91 -5.27
N ILE A 17 5.46 -34.48 -4.55
CA ILE A 17 6.16 -33.76 -3.48
C ILE A 17 6.87 -32.52 -4.05
N CYS A 18 7.57 -32.66 -5.18
CA CYS A 18 8.20 -31.53 -5.85
C CYS A 18 7.18 -30.45 -6.26
N ALA A 19 6.02 -30.85 -6.80
CA ALA A 19 4.97 -29.91 -7.15
C ALA A 19 4.42 -29.15 -5.93
N ILE A 20 4.24 -29.84 -4.79
CA ILE A 20 3.80 -29.21 -3.53
C ILE A 20 4.87 -28.26 -3.00
N LEU A 21 6.15 -28.65 -3.01
CA LEU A 21 7.24 -27.80 -2.53
C LEU A 21 7.40 -26.54 -3.38
N LEU A 22 7.32 -26.68 -4.71
CA LEU A 22 7.41 -25.55 -5.63
C LEU A 22 6.18 -24.63 -5.51
N GLY A 23 4.97 -25.20 -5.53
CA GLY A 23 3.73 -24.43 -5.41
C GLY A 23 3.58 -23.75 -4.05
N GLY A 24 3.82 -24.48 -2.96
CA GLY A 24 3.78 -23.94 -1.60
C GLY A 24 4.88 -22.92 -1.33
N GLY A 25 6.09 -23.16 -1.84
CA GLY A 25 7.22 -22.23 -1.75
C GLY A 25 6.94 -20.90 -2.44
N VAL A 26 6.39 -20.93 -3.67
CA VAL A 26 6.00 -19.72 -4.40
C VAL A 26 4.86 -19.00 -3.68
N TYR A 27 3.83 -19.71 -3.21
CA TYR A 27 2.71 -19.13 -2.47
C TYR A 27 3.17 -18.35 -1.24
N ILE A 28 4.05 -18.94 -0.42
CA ILE A 28 4.61 -18.27 0.77
C ILE A 28 5.50 -17.08 0.36
N TYR A 29 6.29 -17.22 -0.70
CA TYR A 29 7.19 -16.16 -1.18
C TYR A 29 6.42 -14.94 -1.69
N GLU A 30 5.33 -15.15 -2.44
CA GLU A 30 4.47 -14.07 -2.91
C GLU A 30 3.77 -13.35 -1.76
N ILE A 31 3.22 -14.08 -0.79
CA ILE A 31 2.50 -13.50 0.37
C ILE A 31 3.43 -12.72 1.30
N GLN A 32 4.59 -13.29 1.68
CA GLN A 32 5.53 -12.56 2.52
C GLN A 32 6.22 -11.41 1.77
N GLY A 33 6.39 -11.55 0.45
CA GLY A 33 6.99 -10.53 -0.40
C GLY A 33 6.09 -9.31 -0.56
N SER A 34 4.77 -9.52 -0.72
CA SER A 34 3.79 -8.43 -0.79
C SER A 34 3.63 -7.74 0.56
N GLU A 35 3.47 -8.48 1.65
CA GLU A 35 3.35 -7.92 3.01
C GLU A 35 4.59 -7.10 3.40
N LYS A 36 5.80 -7.58 3.10
CA LYS A 36 7.03 -6.80 3.37
C LYS A 36 7.10 -5.51 2.53
N ARG A 37 6.62 -5.52 1.29
CA ARG A 37 6.58 -4.31 0.45
C ARG A 37 5.52 -3.32 0.91
N GLU A 38 4.37 -3.81 1.39
CA GLU A 38 3.32 -2.96 1.95
C GLU A 38 3.70 -2.41 3.33
N ALA A 39 4.24 -3.24 4.22
CA ALA A 39 4.78 -2.81 5.50
C ALA A 39 5.96 -1.83 5.32
N ALA A 40 6.82 -2.02 4.31
CA ALA A 40 7.86 -1.06 3.97
C ALA A 40 7.29 0.23 3.35
N LYS A 41 6.15 0.19 2.64
CA LYS A 41 5.45 1.41 2.20
C LYS A 41 4.83 2.16 3.38
N ILE A 42 4.29 1.46 4.38
CA ILE A 42 3.72 2.06 5.59
C ILE A 42 4.81 2.62 6.51
N ASN A 43 5.99 1.98 6.57
CA ASN A 43 7.16 2.46 7.32
C ASN A 43 8.09 3.38 6.51
N LYS A 44 7.75 3.70 5.25
CA LYS A 44 8.43 4.79 4.54
C LYS A 44 8.02 6.06 5.26
N LYS A 45 8.94 6.57 6.08
CA LYS A 45 8.88 7.93 6.65
C LYS A 45 8.24 8.85 5.62
N PRO A 46 7.19 9.59 5.98
CA PRO A 46 6.52 10.47 5.03
C PRO A 46 7.58 11.38 4.41
N ILE A 47 7.56 11.48 3.08
CA ILE A 47 8.56 12.25 2.30
C ILE A 47 8.52 13.73 2.72
N PHE A 48 7.39 14.16 3.28
CA PHE A 48 7.19 15.45 3.90
C PHE A 48 6.75 15.26 5.35
N ASN A 49 7.53 15.77 6.29
CA ASN A 49 7.18 15.85 7.69
C ASN A 49 6.96 17.31 8.05
N PHE A 50 5.79 17.84 7.67
CA PHE A 50 5.38 19.18 8.06
C PHE A 50 4.41 19.11 9.24
N THR A 51 4.57 20.04 10.16
CA THR A 51 3.69 20.33 11.28
C THR A 51 2.59 21.30 10.83
N GLU A 52 1.49 21.38 11.59
CA GLU A 52 0.38 22.28 11.27
C GLU A 52 0.84 23.74 11.14
N ASP A 53 1.83 24.15 11.94
CA ASP A 53 2.38 25.49 11.91
C ASP A 53 3.20 25.84 10.65
N GLU A 54 3.64 24.84 9.91
CA GLU A 54 4.43 25.02 8.69
C GLU A 54 3.53 25.15 7.43
N ILE A 55 2.21 25.00 7.59
CA ILE A 55 1.25 25.14 6.50
C ILE A 55 0.96 26.63 6.26
N GLN A 56 1.49 27.16 5.15
CA GLN A 56 1.31 28.56 4.77
C GLN A 56 0.05 28.81 3.92
N SER A 57 -0.36 27.81 3.12
CA SER A 57 -1.56 27.90 2.30
C SER A 57 -2.12 26.52 1.99
N PHE A 58 -3.44 26.43 1.79
CA PHE A 58 -4.09 25.22 1.30
C PHE A 58 -5.20 25.58 0.31
N THR A 59 -5.51 24.66 -0.59
CA THR A 59 -6.54 24.84 -1.61
C THR A 59 -7.58 23.73 -1.50
N VAL A 60 -8.85 24.10 -1.46
CA VAL A 60 -9.97 23.16 -1.48
C VAL A 60 -10.59 23.21 -2.87
N ASN A 61 -10.47 22.11 -3.61
CA ASN A 61 -11.12 21.94 -4.91
C ASN A 61 -12.41 21.15 -4.72
N SER A 62 -13.53 21.76 -5.05
CA SER A 62 -14.84 21.14 -5.22
C SER A 62 -15.22 21.20 -6.71
N ASP A 63 -16.17 20.38 -7.16
CA ASP A 63 -16.57 20.32 -8.57
C ASP A 63 -17.00 21.68 -9.16
N ASP A 64 -17.50 22.58 -8.29
CA ASP A 64 -18.06 23.87 -8.63
C ASP A 64 -17.17 25.09 -8.28
N LYS A 65 -16.07 24.89 -7.53
CA LYS A 65 -15.27 26.01 -6.98
C LYS A 65 -13.91 25.59 -6.44
N THR A 66 -12.97 26.54 -6.49
CA THR A 66 -11.59 26.39 -6.01
C THR A 66 -11.29 27.45 -4.96
N LEU A 67 -11.39 27.06 -3.69
CA LEU A 67 -11.16 27.96 -2.56
C LEU A 67 -9.68 27.94 -2.16
N VAL A 68 -9.04 29.11 -2.13
CA VAL A 68 -7.63 29.24 -1.72
C VAL A 68 -7.53 29.97 -0.39
N PHE A 69 -6.88 29.34 0.59
CA PHE A 69 -6.67 29.87 1.94
C PHE A 69 -5.17 30.09 2.19
N GLU A 70 -4.83 31.20 2.84
CA GLU A 70 -3.46 31.59 3.19
C GLU A 70 -3.43 31.99 4.67
N ARG A 71 -2.36 31.62 5.38
CA ARG A 71 -2.15 32.01 6.78
C ARG A 71 -1.72 33.47 6.81
N ALA A 72 -2.45 34.31 7.54
CA ALA A 72 -2.12 35.72 7.68
C ALA A 72 -0.95 35.89 8.66
N SER A 73 0.12 36.53 8.20
CA SER A 73 1.26 36.93 9.05
C SER A 73 1.02 38.32 9.61
N GLU A 74 0.44 38.39 10.83
CA GLU A 74 0.22 39.59 11.67
C GLU A 74 -0.55 40.78 11.04
N PRO A 75 -1.31 41.57 11.83
CA PRO A 75 -1.51 41.51 13.29
C PRO A 75 -2.58 40.51 13.76
N GLU A 76 -3.31 39.85 12.86
CA GLU A 76 -4.26 38.79 13.21
C GLU A 76 -3.78 37.45 12.63
N SER A 77 -3.26 36.58 13.49
CA SER A 77 -2.89 35.22 13.12
C SER A 77 -4.16 34.41 12.86
N GLY A 78 -4.51 34.26 11.59
CA GLY A 78 -5.73 33.57 11.18
C GLY A 78 -5.71 33.14 9.72
N TRP A 79 -6.58 32.21 9.36
CA TRP A 79 -6.76 31.78 7.98
C TRP A 79 -7.57 32.81 7.19
N ARG A 80 -7.04 33.27 6.06
CA ARG A 80 -7.72 34.20 5.17
C ARG A 80 -7.94 33.55 3.81
N MET A 81 -9.18 33.65 3.30
CA MET A 81 -9.50 33.24 1.94
C MET A 81 -9.00 34.30 0.96
N LYS A 82 -8.12 33.91 0.05
CA LYS A 82 -7.59 34.78 -1.01
C LYS A 82 -8.45 34.74 -2.26
N LYS A 83 -9.06 33.59 -2.55
CA LYS A 83 -9.91 33.38 -3.72
C LYS A 83 -11.09 32.45 -3.38
N PRO A 84 -12.31 32.78 -3.84
CA PRO A 84 -13.46 31.89 -3.82
C PRO A 84 -13.35 30.79 -4.88
#